data_AF-Q9FT16-F1
#
_entry.id   AF-Q9FT16-F1
#
_cell.length_a   1.000
_cell.length_b   1.000
_cell.length_c   1.000
_cell.angle_alpha   90.00
_cell.angle_beta   90.00
_cell.angle_gamma   90.00
#
_symmetry.space_group_name_H-M   'P 1'
#
loop_
_entity.id
_entity.type
_entity.pdbx_description
1 polymer ?
#
loop_
_entity_poly.entity_id
_entity_poly.type
_entity_poly.pdbx_seq_one_letter_code
_entity_poly.pdbx_strand_id
1 'polypeptide(L)'
;KWVMMNQDTRRLQRVTDEVRDEYLVFCPREPRLAFPEENNSSLKKIPKLEDPAQYSMLELKPRQADLGMNQHVNNVTYIGWVLESIPQEIIDTHELQVITLDYRRECQQDDIVDSLTTSEIPDDPISKLTGTNGSAMSSIQGHNESQFLHMLRLSENGQEINRGRTQWRKKS
;
A
#
# COMPACT_ATOMS: atom_id res chain seq x y z
N LYS A 1 2.61 -10.91 5.04
CA LYS A 1 3.44 -12.06 4.58
C LYS A 1 4.90 -11.68 4.77
N TRP A 2 5.78 -12.64 5.08
CA TRP A 2 7.22 -12.38 5.30
C TRP A 2 8.06 -13.21 4.35
N VAL A 3 9.23 -12.68 3.99
CA VAL A 3 10.22 -13.35 3.14
C VAL A 3 11.59 -13.22 3.78
N MET A 4 12.47 -14.17 3.50
CA MET A 4 13.87 -14.09 3.91
C MET A 4 14.68 -13.44 2.80
N MET A 5 15.57 -12.51 3.17
CA MET A 5 16.45 -11.79 2.25
C MET A 5 17.89 -11.92 2.72
N ASN A 6 18.76 -12.29 1.78
CA ASN A 6 20.19 -12.35 2.02
C ASN A 6 20.76 -10.93 2.13
N GLN A 7 21.48 -10.64 3.21
CA GLN A 7 21.95 -9.29 3.51
C GLN A 7 23.03 -8.79 2.55
N ASP A 8 23.92 -9.67 2.09
CA ASP A 8 25.03 -9.30 1.20
C ASP A 8 24.59 -9.12 -0.25
N THR A 9 23.78 -10.06 -0.75
CA THR A 9 23.38 -10.09 -2.17
C THR A 9 22.11 -9.30 -2.45
N ARG A 10 21.36 -8.91 -1.41
CA ARG A 10 20.03 -8.27 -1.50
C ARG A 10 19.03 -9.05 -2.35
N ARG A 11 19.14 -10.38 -2.33
CA ARG A 11 18.22 -11.29 -3.04
C ARG A 11 17.37 -12.09 -2.06
N LEU A 12 16.15 -12.41 -2.49
CA LEU A 12 15.29 -13.34 -1.76
C LEU A 12 15.96 -14.71 -1.68
N GLN A 13 15.93 -15.30 -0.49
CA GLN A 13 16.48 -16.62 -0.21
C GLN A 13 15.38 -17.50 0.39
N ARG A 14 15.45 -18.81 0.11
CA ARG A 14 14.57 -19.78 0.78
C ARG A 14 14.95 -19.87 2.26
N VAL A 15 13.93 -20.03 3.12
CA VAL A 15 14.16 -20.35 4.54
C VAL A 15 14.88 -21.69 4.61
N THR A 16 16.04 -21.74 5.28
CA THR A 16 16.80 -22.98 5.45
C THR A 16 16.12 -23.91 6.44
N ASP A 17 16.49 -25.19 6.40
CA ASP A 17 15.90 -26.18 7.29
C ASP A 17 16.23 -25.86 8.76
N GLU A 18 17.43 -25.37 9.05
CA GLU A 18 17.85 -25.00 10.42
C GLU A 18 16.99 -23.86 10.99
N VAL A 19 16.80 -22.77 10.23
CA VAL A 19 15.99 -21.63 10.67
C VAL A 19 14.53 -22.02 10.83
N ARG A 20 14.02 -22.84 9.91
CA ARG A 20 12.65 -23.34 9.98
C ARG A 20 12.46 -24.18 11.24
N ASP A 21 13.36 -25.12 11.52
CA ASP A 21 13.23 -26.04 12.64
C ASP A 21 13.38 -25.31 13.99
N GLU A 22 14.19 -24.25 14.05
CA GLU A 22 14.27 -23.35 15.21
C GLU A 22 13.00 -22.51 15.41
N TYR A 23 12.39 -22.01 14.32
CA TYR A 23 11.25 -21.10 14.40
C TYR A 23 9.91 -21.83 14.60
N LEU A 24 9.70 -22.97 13.92
CA LEU A 24 8.42 -23.67 13.89
C LEU A 24 7.94 -24.15 15.26
N VAL A 25 8.85 -24.33 16.23
CA VAL A 25 8.49 -24.69 17.61
C VAL A 25 7.62 -23.62 18.28
N PHE A 26 7.70 -22.37 17.83
CA PHE A 26 6.90 -21.25 18.33
C PHE A 26 5.61 -21.05 17.52
N CYS A 27 5.47 -21.71 16.38
CA CYS A 27 4.27 -21.59 15.55
C CYS A 27 3.16 -22.53 16.05
N PRO A 28 1.90 -22.08 16.07
CA PRO A 28 0.79 -22.99 16.33
C PRO A 28 0.68 -24.02 15.21
N ARG A 29 0.36 -25.28 15.57
CA ARG A 29 0.18 -26.38 14.60
C ARG A 29 -0.91 -26.07 13.57
N GLU A 30 -1.98 -25.42 14.01
CA GLU A 30 -3.05 -24.91 13.15
C GLU A 30 -2.95 -23.39 13.03
N PRO A 31 -2.95 -22.83 11.81
CA PRO A 31 -2.89 -21.38 11.60
C PRO A 31 -4.08 -20.67 12.25
N ARG A 32 -3.80 -19.64 13.06
CA ARG A 32 -4.81 -18.73 13.61
C ARG A 32 -4.78 -17.43 12.82
N LEU A 33 -5.55 -17.38 11.72
CA LEU A 33 -5.59 -16.22 10.84
C LEU A 33 -6.58 -15.18 11.37
N ALA A 34 -6.11 -13.96 11.65
CA ALA A 34 -6.99 -12.83 11.95
C ALA A 34 -7.83 -12.42 10.73
N PHE A 35 -7.29 -12.68 9.53
CA PHE A 35 -7.97 -12.50 8.25
C PHE A 35 -8.06 -13.87 7.55
N PRO A 36 -9.21 -14.53 7.58
CA PRO A 36 -9.44 -15.77 6.83
C PRO A 36 -9.07 -15.58 5.35
N GLU A 37 -8.56 -16.61 4.67
CA GLU A 37 -8.16 -16.46 3.26
C GLU A 37 -9.36 -16.22 2.33
N GLU A 38 -10.48 -16.87 2.63
CA GLU A 38 -11.75 -16.64 1.93
C GLU A 38 -12.18 -15.18 2.06
N ASN A 39 -12.43 -14.54 0.92
CA ASN A 39 -12.85 -13.12 0.83
C ASN A 39 -11.85 -12.10 1.39
N ASN A 40 -10.58 -12.46 1.58
CA ASN A 40 -9.57 -11.50 2.03
C ASN A 40 -9.25 -10.47 0.95
N SER A 41 -9.69 -9.23 1.14
CA SER A 41 -9.40 -8.12 0.23
C SER A 41 -7.91 -7.83 0.12
N SER A 42 -7.11 -8.15 1.14
CA SER A 42 -5.65 -7.95 1.13
C SER A 42 -4.91 -8.90 0.17
N LEU A 43 -5.57 -9.93 -0.34
CA LEU A 43 -5.02 -10.85 -1.35
C LEU A 43 -5.30 -10.37 -2.79
N LYS A 44 -6.18 -9.37 -2.96
CA LYS A 44 -6.47 -8.79 -4.27
C LYS A 44 -5.26 -7.99 -4.75
N LYS A 45 -4.87 -8.21 -6.00
CA LYS A 45 -3.77 -7.47 -6.64
C LYS A 45 -4.04 -5.96 -6.59
N ILE A 46 -3.03 -5.19 -6.20
CA ILE A 46 -3.04 -3.73 -6.26
C ILE A 46 -2.49 -3.32 -7.65
N PRO A 47 -3.31 -2.69 -8.52
CA PRO A 47 -2.82 -2.17 -9.80
C PRO A 47 -1.73 -1.13 -9.56
N LYS A 48 -0.81 -1.00 -10.52
CA LYS A 48 0.18 0.07 -10.44
C LYS A 48 -0.53 1.40 -10.73
N LEU A 49 -0.22 2.43 -9.96
CA LEU A 49 -0.68 3.80 -10.25
C LEU A 49 0.09 4.31 -11.47
N GLU A 50 -0.63 4.89 -12.43
CA GLU A 50 -0.06 5.50 -13.63
C GLU A 50 0.03 7.02 -13.48
N ASP A 51 1.04 7.62 -14.12
CA ASP A 51 1.18 9.08 -14.15
C ASP A 51 0.21 9.71 -15.17
N PRO A 52 -0.27 10.95 -14.93
CA PRO A 52 -0.05 11.73 -13.71
C PRO A 52 -0.97 11.27 -12.56
N ALA A 53 -0.45 11.31 -11.33
CA ALA A 53 -1.26 11.13 -10.14
C ALA A 53 -2.21 12.32 -9.91
N GLN A 54 -3.35 12.09 -9.28
CA GLN A 54 -4.29 13.17 -8.93
C GLN A 54 -3.75 14.06 -7.80
N TYR A 55 -3.06 13.45 -6.84
CA TYR A 55 -2.48 14.12 -5.69
C TYR A 55 -1.05 13.63 -5.48
N SER A 56 -0.20 14.50 -4.94
CA SER A 56 1.20 14.19 -4.71
C SER A 56 1.78 15.01 -3.58
N MET A 57 2.71 14.40 -2.84
CA MET A 57 3.62 15.05 -1.92
C MET A 57 5.04 14.62 -2.30
N LEU A 58 5.88 15.58 -2.68
CA LEU A 58 7.19 15.30 -3.25
C LEU A 58 8.30 15.55 -2.23
N GLU A 59 9.47 14.97 -2.51
CA GLU A 59 10.71 15.23 -1.77
C GLU A 59 10.66 14.89 -0.26
N LEU A 60 9.90 13.86 0.11
CA LEU A 60 9.89 13.33 1.47
C LEU A 60 11.26 12.72 1.79
N LYS A 61 11.75 12.98 3.01
CA LYS A 61 13.07 12.52 3.47
C LYS A 61 12.95 11.75 4.78
N PRO A 62 13.66 10.61 4.93
CA PRO A 62 13.74 9.92 6.21
C PRO A 62 14.39 10.80 7.28
N ARG A 63 13.84 10.77 8.48
CA ARG A 63 14.49 11.33 9.67
C ARG A 63 15.34 10.24 10.32
N GLN A 64 16.30 10.66 11.15
CA GLN A 64 17.12 9.72 11.94
C GLN A 64 16.28 8.73 12.76
N ALA A 65 15.12 9.17 13.27
CA ALA A 65 14.20 8.34 14.05
C ALA A 65 13.41 7.32 13.20
N ASP A 66 13.41 7.49 11.88
CA ASP A 66 12.70 6.60 10.96
C ASP A 66 13.55 5.36 10.58
N LEU A 67 14.83 5.31 10.95
CA LEU A 67 15.73 4.19 10.68
C LEU A 67 15.59 3.05 11.71
N GLY A 68 15.57 1.81 11.22
CA GLY A 68 15.69 0.60 12.02
C GLY A 68 17.14 0.22 12.34
N MET A 69 17.31 -0.85 13.13
CA MET A 69 18.64 -1.34 13.55
C MET A 69 19.54 -1.76 12.38
N ASN A 70 18.95 -2.10 11.22
CA ASN A 70 19.62 -2.46 9.98
C ASN A 70 19.92 -1.26 9.07
N GLN A 71 19.79 -0.02 9.58
CA GLN A 71 19.97 1.24 8.84
C GLN A 71 18.97 1.46 7.69
N HIS A 72 17.94 0.64 7.57
CA HIS A 72 16.87 0.85 6.59
C HIS A 72 15.72 1.61 7.23
N VAL A 73 14.97 2.35 6.41
CA VAL A 73 13.73 2.99 6.85
C VAL A 73 12.75 1.94 7.36
N ASN A 74 12.14 2.22 8.51
CA ASN A 74 11.17 1.33 9.14
C ASN A 74 9.90 1.20 8.28
N ASN A 75 9.36 -0.01 8.20
CA ASN A 75 8.12 -0.31 7.47
C ASN A 75 6.94 0.61 7.86
N VAL A 76 6.90 1.11 9.10
CA VAL A 76 5.89 2.04 9.60
C VAL A 76 6.02 3.43 8.98
N THR A 77 7.24 3.89 8.68
CA THR A 77 7.47 5.21 8.07
C THR A 77 6.82 5.30 6.68
N TYR A 78 6.86 4.21 5.91
CA TYR A 78 6.17 4.15 4.61
C TYR A 78 4.65 4.33 4.74
N ILE A 79 4.03 3.86 5.84
CA ILE A 79 2.60 4.07 6.08
C ILE A 79 2.31 5.57 6.22
N GLY A 80 3.15 6.29 6.98
CA GLY A 80 3.07 7.74 7.09
C GLY A 80 3.17 8.41 5.72
N TRP A 81 4.23 8.12 4.96
CA TRP A 81 4.43 8.68 3.63
C TRP A 81 3.31 8.36 2.64
N VAL A 82 2.73 7.16 2.67
CA VAL A 82 1.57 6.81 1.84
C VAL A 82 0.39 7.76 2.09
N LEU A 83 0.20 8.19 3.34
CA LEU A 83 -0.90 9.06 3.72
C LEU A 83 -0.63 10.56 3.46
N GLU A 84 0.61 10.98 3.27
CA GLU A 84 0.99 12.40 3.07
C GLU A 84 0.39 13.03 1.79
N SER A 85 0.06 12.22 0.77
CA SER A 85 -0.58 12.70 -0.47
C SER A 85 -2.11 12.56 -0.48
N ILE A 86 -2.71 12.09 0.61
CA ILE A 86 -4.18 12.07 0.75
C ILE A 86 -4.69 13.52 0.87
N PRO A 87 -5.76 13.90 0.15
CA PRO A 87 -6.35 15.22 0.31
C PRO A 87 -6.79 15.52 1.74
N GLN A 88 -6.49 16.71 2.24
CA GLN A 88 -6.85 17.13 3.61
C GLN A 88 -8.35 16.98 3.91
N GLU A 89 -9.21 17.24 2.92
CA GLU A 89 -10.66 17.02 3.05
C GLU A 89 -11.01 15.59 3.47
N ILE A 90 -10.33 14.58 2.90
CA ILE A 90 -10.54 13.17 3.25
C ILE A 90 -10.06 12.89 4.67
N ILE A 91 -8.89 13.41 5.06
CA ILE A 91 -8.37 13.31 6.45
C ILE A 91 -9.36 13.91 7.46
N ASP A 92 -9.96 15.04 7.12
CA ASP A 92 -10.86 15.78 8.00
C ASP A 92 -12.24 15.11 8.10
N THR A 93 -12.78 14.61 6.99
CA THR A 93 -14.17 14.13 6.89
C THR A 93 -14.33 12.62 6.96
N HIS A 94 -13.27 11.85 6.72
CA HIS A 94 -13.29 10.38 6.70
C HIS A 94 -12.28 9.78 7.68
N GLU A 95 -12.50 8.52 8.04
CA GLU A 95 -11.54 7.70 8.78
C GLU A 95 -11.09 6.49 7.94
N LEU A 96 -9.81 6.16 8.06
CA LEU A 96 -9.19 5.03 7.36
C LEU A 96 -9.75 3.72 7.92
N GLN A 97 -10.42 2.94 7.06
CA GLN A 97 -11.01 1.65 7.42
C GLN A 97 -10.09 0.48 7.07
N VAL A 98 -9.46 0.52 5.89
CA VAL A 98 -8.59 -0.54 5.39
C VAL A 98 -7.37 0.08 4.72
N ILE A 99 -6.20 -0.50 4.98
CA ILE A 99 -4.98 -0.24 4.23
C ILE A 99 -4.35 -1.58 3.83
N THR A 100 -3.97 -1.71 2.57
CA THR A 100 -3.21 -2.86 2.03
C THR A 100 -1.97 -2.34 1.32
N LEU A 101 -0.81 -2.92 1.59
CA LEU A 101 0.49 -2.45 1.10
C LEU A 101 1.30 -3.61 0.49
N ASP A 102 1.86 -3.36 -0.69
CA ASP A 102 2.83 -4.22 -1.35
C ASP A 102 4.20 -3.52 -1.35
N TYR A 103 5.13 -4.04 -0.56
CA TYR A 103 6.51 -3.55 -0.48
C TYR A 103 7.37 -4.14 -1.61
N ARG A 104 8.18 -3.31 -2.27
CA ARG A 104 9.04 -3.73 -3.39
C ARG A 104 10.52 -3.43 -3.19
N ARG A 105 10.84 -2.35 -2.49
CA ARG A 105 12.20 -1.88 -2.27
C ARG A 105 12.30 -1.20 -0.91
N GLU A 106 13.47 -1.28 -0.30
CA GLU A 106 13.80 -0.57 0.93
C GLU A 106 14.40 0.80 0.61
N CYS A 107 14.28 1.72 1.55
CA CYS A 107 14.88 3.04 1.48
C CYS A 107 15.98 3.17 2.53
N GLN A 108 16.99 3.98 2.18
CA GLN A 108 18.10 4.39 3.01
C GLN A 108 17.89 5.83 3.49
N GLN A 109 18.78 6.30 4.38
CA GLN A 109 18.73 7.63 4.98
C GLN A 109 18.78 8.80 3.98
N ASP A 110 19.50 8.63 2.87
CA ASP A 110 19.72 9.69 1.88
C ASP A 110 18.72 9.64 0.71
N ASP A 111 17.83 8.65 0.70
CA ASP A 111 16.82 8.54 -0.34
C ASP A 111 15.77 9.65 -0.22
N ILE A 112 15.34 10.16 -1.37
CA ILE A 112 14.25 11.13 -1.49
C ILE A 112 13.06 10.42 -2.11
N VAL A 113 11.88 10.59 -1.50
CA VAL A 113 10.68 9.82 -1.83
C VAL A 113 9.54 10.74 -2.25
N ASP A 114 8.89 10.38 -3.35
CA ASP A 114 7.61 10.97 -3.75
C ASP A 114 6.45 10.06 -3.33
N SER A 115 5.42 10.68 -2.75
CA SER A 115 4.13 10.05 -2.45
C SER A 115 3.08 10.48 -3.46
N LEU A 116 2.42 9.51 -4.09
CA LEU A 116 1.44 9.72 -5.16
C LEU A 116 0.13 9.02 -4.83
N THR A 117 -0.99 9.69 -5.08
CA THR A 117 -2.34 9.19 -4.78
C THR A 117 -3.31 9.48 -5.92
N THR A 118 -4.15 8.49 -6.24
CA THR A 118 -5.25 8.61 -7.21
C THR A 118 -6.48 7.88 -6.70
N SER A 119 -7.66 8.48 -6.83
CA SER A 119 -8.93 7.84 -6.51
C SER A 119 -9.14 6.60 -7.39
N GLU A 120 -9.52 5.49 -6.76
CA GLU A 120 -9.85 4.25 -7.46
C GLU A 120 -11.37 4.12 -7.56
N ILE A 121 -11.90 4.10 -8.78
CA ILE A 121 -13.29 3.74 -9.02
C ILE A 121 -13.37 2.22 -8.90
N PRO A 122 -14.21 1.66 -7.99
CA PRO A 122 -14.39 0.22 -7.93
C PRO A 122 -14.86 -0.30 -9.30
N ASP A 123 -14.21 -1.35 -9.80
CA ASP A 123 -14.71 -2.08 -10.97
C ASP A 123 -16.07 -2.70 -10.61
N ASP A 124 -17.15 -2.00 -10.94
CA ASP A 124 -18.49 -2.56 -10.86
C ASP A 124 -18.63 -3.57 -12.01
N PRO A 125 -18.95 -4.86 -11.77
CA PRO A 125 -18.99 -5.88 -12.83
C PRO A 125 -20.01 -5.60 -13.95
N ILE A 126 -20.82 -4.55 -13.84
CA ILE A 126 -21.82 -4.12 -14.83
C ILE A 126 -21.25 -3.13 -15.86
N SER A 127 -20.10 -2.48 -15.61
CA SER A 127 -19.60 -1.41 -16.48
C SER A 127 -19.00 -1.88 -17.83
N LYS A 128 -18.83 -3.19 -18.05
CA LYS A 128 -18.27 -3.73 -19.31
C LYS A 128 -19.28 -3.92 -20.45
N LEU A 129 -20.52 -3.46 -20.30
CA LEU A 129 -21.56 -3.56 -21.33
C LEU A 129 -22.32 -2.24 -21.52
N THR A 130 -21.68 -1.17 -21.98
CA THR A 130 -22.34 -0.17 -22.85
C THR A 130 -21.29 0.77 -23.44
N GLY A 131 -20.85 0.47 -24.66
CA GLY A 131 -20.46 1.54 -25.58
C GLY A 131 -21.74 2.14 -26.16
N THR A 132 -22.04 3.40 -25.88
CA THR A 132 -22.66 4.38 -26.81
C THR A 132 -23.02 5.69 -26.10
N ASN A 133 -22.90 6.76 -26.87
CA ASN A 133 -23.07 8.18 -26.52
C ASN A 133 -24.32 8.51 -25.69
N GLY A 134 -24.14 9.34 -24.67
CA GLY A 134 -25.24 10.00 -24.00
C GLY A 134 -24.87 10.47 -22.60
N SER A 135 -24.93 11.77 -22.38
CA SER A 135 -24.89 12.41 -21.06
C SER A 135 -25.87 11.76 -20.08
N ALA A 136 -25.38 11.29 -18.95
CA ALA A 136 -26.21 10.94 -17.80
C ALA A 136 -25.47 11.27 -16.49
N MET A 137 -25.92 12.34 -15.83
CA MET A 137 -25.93 12.40 -14.37
C MET A 137 -26.75 11.21 -13.83
N SER A 138 -26.46 10.83 -12.57
CA SER A 138 -27.00 9.69 -11.80
C SER A 138 -26.19 8.39 -11.97
N SER A 139 -25.63 7.80 -10.92
CA SER A 139 -26.21 7.61 -9.58
C SER A 139 -25.40 8.26 -8.44
N ILE A 140 -26.05 9.22 -7.77
CA ILE A 140 -25.86 9.44 -6.33
C ILE A 140 -26.44 8.20 -5.63
N GLN A 141 -25.72 7.09 -5.67
CA GLN A 141 -25.82 6.07 -4.63
C GLN A 141 -24.71 6.41 -3.65
N GLY A 142 -25.08 6.65 -2.39
CA GLY A 142 -24.18 7.10 -1.34
C GLY A 142 -23.06 6.12 -1.09
N HIS A 143 -22.01 6.19 -1.89
CA HIS A 143 -20.71 5.65 -1.54
C HIS A 143 -20.16 6.54 -0.43
N ASN A 144 -20.56 6.25 0.81
CA ASN A 144 -19.89 6.75 2.01
C ASN A 144 -18.44 6.25 2.11
N GLU A 145 -17.99 5.45 1.14
CA GLU A 145 -16.69 4.84 1.07
C GLU A 145 -15.90 5.39 -0.11
N SER A 146 -14.73 5.96 0.18
CA SER A 146 -13.76 6.43 -0.82
C SER A 146 -12.57 5.47 -0.86
N GLN A 147 -12.10 5.13 -2.05
CA GLN A 147 -10.94 4.25 -2.24
C GLN A 147 -9.84 4.96 -3.02
N PHE A 148 -8.60 4.76 -2.62
CA PHE A 148 -7.43 5.37 -3.25
C PHE A 148 -6.34 4.33 -3.51
N LEU A 149 -5.66 4.49 -4.64
CA LEU A 149 -4.39 3.84 -4.95
C LEU A 149 -3.24 4.76 -4.58
N HIS A 150 -2.16 4.15 -4.10
CA HIS A 150 -0.95 4.83 -3.66
C HIS A 150 0.28 4.27 -4.34
N MET A 151 1.26 5.12 -4.59
CA MET A 151 2.60 4.73 -4.98
C MET A 151 3.62 5.61 -4.26
N LEU A 152 4.57 4.96 -3.58
CA LEU A 152 5.82 5.59 -3.17
C LEU A 152 6.89 5.26 -4.20
N ARG A 153 7.64 6.26 -4.65
CA ARG A 153 8.77 6.06 -5.58
C ARG A 153 9.96 6.92 -5.19
N LEU A 154 11.16 6.50 -5.58
CA LEU A 154 12.36 7.33 -5.47
C LEU A 154 12.22 8.53 -6.42
N SER A 155 12.43 9.75 -5.93
CA SER A 155 12.30 10.97 -6.73
C SER A 155 13.35 11.04 -7.85
N GLU A 156 14.54 10.47 -7.63
CA GLU A 156 15.65 10.51 -8.60
C GLU A 156 15.35 9.73 -9.90
N ASN A 157 14.75 8.55 -9.79
CA ASN A 157 14.67 7.60 -10.90
C ASN A 157 13.28 6.96 -11.08
N GLY A 158 12.30 7.36 -10.26
CA GLY A 158 10.92 6.87 -10.32
C GLY A 158 10.75 5.40 -9.94
N GLN A 159 11.76 4.74 -9.38
CA GLN A 159 11.65 3.34 -8.97
C GLN A 159 10.63 3.18 -7.84
N GLU A 160 9.71 2.27 -8.03
CA GLU A 160 8.65 1.95 -7.07
C GLU A 160 9.24 1.34 -5.80
N ILE A 161 8.91 1.96 -4.66
CA ILE A 161 9.27 1.54 -3.31
C ILE A 161 8.16 0.68 -2.73
N ASN A 162 6.94 1.18 -2.81
CA ASN A 162 5.72 0.56 -2.30
C ASN A 162 4.53 0.99 -3.17
N ARG A 163 3.53 0.13 -3.29
CA ARG A 163 2.18 0.52 -3.72
C ARG A 163 1.16 0.14 -2.65
N GLY A 164 0.09 0.90 -2.59
CA GLY A 164 -0.95 0.69 -1.60
C GLY A 164 -2.35 0.89 -2.14
N ARG A 165 -3.32 0.40 -1.36
CA ARG A 165 -4.73 0.75 -1.50
C ARG A 165 -5.27 1.11 -0.11
N THR A 166 -6.00 2.22 -0.02
CA THR A 166 -6.73 2.61 1.19
C THR A 166 -8.23 2.70 0.93
N GLN A 167 -9.02 2.35 1.92
CA GLN A 167 -10.48 2.51 1.94
C GLN A 167 -10.86 3.36 3.15
N TRP A 168 -11.70 4.36 2.92
CA TRP A 168 -12.06 5.38 3.89
C TRP A 168 -13.56 5.45 4.01
N ARG A 169 -14.07 5.56 5.23
CA ARG A 169 -15.50 5.78 5.47
C ARG A 169 -15.74 7.14 6.09
N LYS A 170 -16.85 7.79 5.74
CA LYS A 170 -17.21 9.08 6.33
C LYS A 170 -17.35 8.97 7.86
N LYS A 171 -16.81 9.94 8.60
CA LYS A 171 -16.97 10.01 10.06
C LYS A 171 -18.46 10.16 10.40
N SER A 172 -18.87 9.48 11.47
CA SER A 172 -20.23 9.61 12.04
C SER A 172 -20.38 10.90 12.84
#